data_AF-A0A5M3Z915-F1
#
_entry.id   AF-A0A5M3Z915-F1
#
_cell.length_a   1.000
_cell.length_b   1.000
_cell.length_c   1.000
_cell.angle_alpha   90.00
_cell.angle_beta   90.00
_cell.angle_gamma   90.00
#
_symmetry.space_group_name_H-M   'P 1'
#
loop_
_entity.id
_entity.type
_entity.pdbx_description
1 polymer ?
#
loop_
_entity_poly.entity_id
_entity_poly.type
_entity_poly.pdbx_seq_one_letter_code
_entity_poly.pdbx_strand_id
1 'polypeptide(L)'
;MANLYILNATQVLDLFKNNTITVEQYARSLLDRIDERDGIVKAWVYLDSEFVLNQARALDQIPPEERGPLHGLAIGVKDIMNTKDMPTQFGSPIYKEHQSCFDSSAVAILRNAGALIFGLSTNPHFLGLSPVVIGLIMGPTRWE
;
A
#
# COMPACT_ATOMS: atom_id res chain seq x y z
N MET A 1 9.53 -19.63 -1.59
CA MET A 1 8.16 -19.18 -1.89
C MET A 1 8.13 -18.65 -3.32
N ALA A 2 7.02 -18.72 -4.04
CA ALA A 2 6.94 -18.15 -5.38
C ALA A 2 7.17 -16.63 -5.30
N ASN A 3 7.93 -16.05 -6.24
CA ASN A 3 8.21 -14.60 -6.30
C ASN A 3 6.97 -13.85 -6.82
N LEU A 4 5.88 -13.81 -6.04
CA LEU A 4 4.62 -13.19 -6.45
C LEU A 4 4.75 -11.67 -6.64
N TYR A 5 5.71 -11.04 -5.96
CA TYR A 5 6.00 -9.60 -6.08
C TYR A 5 6.42 -9.15 -7.50
N ILE A 6 6.78 -10.06 -8.40
CA ILE A 6 7.18 -9.72 -9.78
C ILE A 6 6.00 -9.70 -10.77
N LEU A 7 4.84 -10.20 -10.34
CA LEU A 7 3.66 -10.32 -11.18
C LEU A 7 3.04 -8.95 -11.43
N ASN A 8 2.47 -8.78 -12.63
CA ASN A 8 1.65 -7.61 -12.91
C ASN A 8 0.22 -7.76 -12.34
N ALA A 9 -0.52 -6.64 -12.29
CA ALA A 9 -1.85 -6.62 -11.70
C ALA A 9 -2.82 -7.65 -12.31
N THR A 10 -2.83 -7.81 -13.65
CA THR A 10 -3.71 -8.76 -14.33
C THR A 10 -3.36 -10.20 -13.95
N GLN A 11 -2.08 -10.54 -13.92
CA GLN A 11 -1.61 -11.87 -13.52
C GLN A 11 -2.04 -12.20 -12.09
N VAL A 12 -1.86 -11.28 -11.15
CA VAL A 12 -2.25 -11.47 -9.75
C VAL A 12 -3.76 -11.65 -9.62
N LEU A 13 -4.55 -10.81 -10.30
CA LEU A 13 -6.01 -10.89 -10.29
C LEU A 13 -6.51 -12.21 -10.87
N ASP A 14 -5.89 -12.72 -11.92
CA ASP A 14 -6.25 -14.02 -12.51
C ASP A 14 -5.92 -15.18 -11.56
N LEU A 15 -4.81 -15.11 -10.82
CA LEU A 15 -4.47 -16.11 -9.80
C LEU A 15 -5.46 -16.08 -8.62
N PHE A 16 -5.95 -14.91 -8.20
CA PHE A 16 -6.99 -14.79 -7.19
C PHE A 16 -8.34 -15.36 -7.67
N LYS A 17 -8.75 -15.04 -8.90
CA LYS A 17 -9.98 -15.57 -9.51
C LYS A 17 -9.98 -17.09 -9.59
N ASN A 18 -8.83 -17.67 -9.91
CA ASN A 18 -8.64 -19.11 -10.00
C ASN A 18 -8.35 -19.78 -8.65
N ASN A 19 -8.39 -19.04 -7.54
CA ASN A 19 -8.05 -19.50 -6.19
C ASN A 19 -6.69 -20.23 -6.12
N THR A 20 -5.74 -19.84 -6.97
CA THR A 20 -4.41 -20.44 -7.04
C THR A 20 -3.49 -19.93 -5.94
N ILE A 21 -3.69 -18.67 -5.53
CA ILE A 21 -3.00 -18.03 -4.42
C ILE A 21 -4.01 -17.30 -3.54
N THR A 22 -3.66 -17.07 -2.28
CA THR A 22 -4.43 -16.20 -1.38
C THR A 22 -3.87 -14.77 -1.38
N VAL A 23 -4.69 -13.81 -0.96
CA VAL A 23 -4.28 -12.41 -0.76
C VAL A 23 -3.20 -12.34 0.32
N GLU A 24 -3.29 -13.13 1.39
CA GLU A 24 -2.23 -13.22 2.41
C GLU A 24 -0.89 -13.69 1.83
N GLN A 25 -0.87 -14.72 0.97
CA GLN A 25 0.36 -15.21 0.34
C GLN A 25 1.00 -14.13 -0.55
N TYR A 26 0.17 -13.41 -1.32
CA TYR A 26 0.63 -12.29 -2.14
C TYR A 26 1.19 -11.16 -1.28
N ALA A 27 0.48 -10.75 -0.23
CA ALA A 27 0.90 -9.69 0.68
C ALA A 27 2.23 -10.02 1.38
N ARG A 28 2.43 -11.26 1.84
CA ARG A 28 3.70 -11.72 2.41
C ARG A 28 4.85 -11.58 1.41
N SER A 29 4.65 -12.03 0.17
CA SER A 29 5.68 -11.91 -0.87
C SER A 29 6.08 -10.46 -1.14
N LEU A 30 5.15 -9.51 -1.05
CA LEU A 30 5.45 -8.08 -1.17
C LEU A 30 6.18 -7.53 0.06
N LEU A 31 5.73 -7.88 1.27
CA LEU A 31 6.38 -7.46 2.52
C LEU A 31 7.82 -7.95 2.60
N ASP A 32 8.07 -9.22 2.27
CA ASP A 32 9.42 -9.79 2.22
C ASP A 32 10.32 -8.98 1.27
N ARG A 33 9.78 -8.60 0.10
CA ARG A 33 10.52 -7.80 -0.88
C ARG A 33 10.80 -6.38 -0.40
N ILE A 34 9.90 -5.80 0.37
CA ILE A 34 10.06 -4.46 0.95
C ILE A 34 11.11 -4.50 2.04
N ASP A 35 11.10 -5.51 2.92
CA ASP A 35 12.10 -5.68 3.97
C ASP A 35 13.53 -5.73 3.40
N GLU A 36 13.72 -6.44 2.27
CA GLU A 36 15.01 -6.51 1.58
C GLU A 36 15.50 -5.19 0.96
N ARG A 37 14.60 -4.25 0.63
CA ARG A 37 14.93 -3.12 -0.26
C ARG A 37 14.69 -1.75 0.33
N ASP A 38 13.72 -1.60 1.22
CA ASP A 38 13.27 -0.28 1.63
C ASP A 38 14.26 0.43 2.56
N GLY A 39 15.21 -0.30 3.16
CA GLY A 39 16.37 0.31 3.81
C GLY A 39 17.20 1.19 2.87
N ILE A 40 17.17 0.91 1.55
CA ILE A 40 17.85 1.70 0.51
C ILE A 40 16.86 2.63 -0.19
N VAL A 41 15.72 2.08 -0.62
CA VAL A 41 14.74 2.83 -1.43
C VAL A 41 14.06 3.91 -0.59
N LYS A 42 13.67 3.62 0.65
CA LYS A 42 12.94 4.53 1.54
C LYS A 42 11.67 5.06 0.88
N ALA A 43 10.81 4.15 0.41
CA ALA A 43 9.58 4.47 -0.29
C ALA A 43 8.38 4.66 0.65
N TRP A 44 8.42 4.13 1.88
CA TRP A 44 7.26 4.14 2.78
C TRP A 44 7.45 5.11 3.95
N VAL A 45 6.44 5.96 4.20
CA VAL A 45 6.36 6.76 5.45
C VAL A 45 5.56 6.03 6.52
N TYR A 46 4.65 5.16 6.10
CA TYR A 46 3.88 4.30 6.97
C TYR A 46 3.69 2.95 6.30
N LEU A 47 4.16 1.91 6.96
CA LEU A 47 3.93 0.53 6.60
C LEU A 47 3.86 -0.29 7.88
N ASP A 48 2.75 -0.98 8.09
CA ASP A 48 2.54 -1.90 9.20
C ASP A 48 2.23 -3.28 8.64
N SER A 49 3.20 -4.18 8.76
CA SER A 49 3.14 -5.54 8.22
C SER A 49 2.00 -6.35 8.81
N GLU A 50 1.75 -6.25 10.12
CA GLU A 50 0.67 -7.00 10.77
C GLU A 50 -0.69 -6.45 10.36
N PHE A 51 -0.82 -5.13 10.26
CA PHE A 51 -2.02 -4.49 9.74
C PHE A 51 -2.35 -4.95 8.31
N VAL A 52 -1.35 -4.97 7.43
CA VAL A 52 -1.49 -5.44 6.05
C VAL A 52 -1.92 -6.91 5.98
N LEU A 53 -1.29 -7.78 6.77
CA LEU A 53 -1.62 -9.20 6.81
C LEU A 53 -3.03 -9.45 7.36
N ASN A 54 -3.47 -8.68 8.36
CA ASN A 54 -4.83 -8.77 8.88
C ASN A 54 -5.87 -8.33 7.85
N GLN A 55 -5.62 -7.25 7.11
CA GLN A 55 -6.48 -6.86 5.98
C GLN A 55 -6.50 -7.94 4.88
N ALA A 56 -5.35 -8.51 4.53
CA ALA A 56 -5.25 -9.56 3.53
C ALA A 56 -6.06 -10.82 3.92
N ARG A 57 -5.95 -11.26 5.17
CA ARG A 57 -6.76 -12.37 5.72
C ARG A 57 -8.26 -12.06 5.66
N ALA A 58 -8.66 -10.83 5.98
CA ALA A 58 -10.05 -10.41 5.90
C ALA A 58 -10.58 -10.46 4.46
N LEU A 59 -9.76 -10.05 3.48
CA LEU A 59 -10.10 -10.17 2.05
C LEU A 59 -10.23 -11.63 1.62
N ASP A 60 -9.35 -12.52 2.09
CA ASP A 60 -9.42 -13.95 1.79
C ASP A 60 -10.74 -14.61 2.27
N GLN A 61 -11.39 -14.07 3.30
CA GLN A 61 -12.69 -14.55 3.79
C GLN A 61 -13.89 -14.09 2.94
N ILE A 62 -13.71 -13.13 2.03
CA ILE A 62 -14.81 -12.61 1.20
C ILE A 62 -15.18 -13.66 0.14
N PRO A 63 -16.46 -14.07 0.05
CA PRO A 63 -16.93 -15.00 -0.98
C PRO A 63 -16.68 -14.47 -2.40
N PRO A 64 -16.32 -15.32 -3.39
CA PRO A 64 -16.03 -14.88 -4.76
C PRO A 64 -17.09 -13.99 -5.41
N GLU A 65 -18.37 -14.21 -5.11
CA GLU A 65 -19.51 -13.45 -5.61
C GLU A 65 -19.59 -12.01 -5.07
N GLU A 66 -18.95 -11.73 -3.94
CA GLU A 66 -18.87 -10.40 -3.31
C GLU A 66 -17.57 -9.67 -3.64
N ARG A 67 -16.65 -10.30 -4.37
CA ARG A 67 -15.33 -9.72 -4.70
C ARG A 67 -15.46 -8.66 -5.80
N GLY A 68 -14.95 -7.47 -5.50
CA GLY A 68 -14.81 -6.39 -6.47
C GLY A 68 -13.71 -6.64 -7.52
N PRO A 69 -13.61 -5.77 -8.55
CA PRO A 69 -12.70 -5.97 -9.69
C PRO A 69 -11.21 -5.88 -9.33
N LEU A 70 -10.86 -5.27 -8.18
CA LEU A 70 -9.50 -5.13 -7.69
C LEU A 70 -9.24 -5.97 -6.43
N HIS A 71 -10.08 -6.98 -6.18
CA HIS A 71 -10.01 -7.78 -4.97
C HIS A 71 -8.59 -8.29 -4.67
N GLY A 72 -8.06 -7.94 -3.50
CA GLY A 72 -6.75 -8.38 -3.03
C GLY A 72 -5.55 -7.68 -3.68
N LEU A 73 -5.74 -6.85 -4.70
CA LEU A 73 -4.64 -6.16 -5.36
C LEU A 73 -4.06 -5.10 -4.41
N ALA A 74 -2.75 -5.18 -4.17
CA ALA A 74 -2.03 -4.26 -3.29
C ALA A 74 -1.86 -2.89 -3.94
N ILE A 75 -2.18 -1.83 -3.18
CA ILE A 75 -2.03 -0.45 -3.62
C ILE A 75 -1.33 0.37 -2.53
N GLY A 76 -0.19 0.97 -2.88
CA GLY A 76 0.43 2.02 -2.07
C GLY A 76 -0.26 3.35 -2.29
N VAL A 77 -0.60 4.06 -1.22
CA VAL A 77 -1.30 5.34 -1.27
C VAL A 77 -0.32 6.46 -0.96
N LYS A 78 -0.35 7.52 -1.75
CA LYS A 78 0.52 8.67 -1.53
C LYS A 78 0.13 9.38 -0.22
N ASP A 79 1.07 9.69 0.67
CA ASP A 79 0.87 10.49 1.92
C ASP A 79 0.51 11.98 1.68
N ILE A 80 -0.50 12.19 0.83
CA ILE A 80 -1.25 13.43 0.60
C ILE A 80 -2.75 13.09 0.44
N MET A 81 -3.07 11.80 0.38
CA MET A 81 -4.41 11.26 0.24
C MET A 81 -4.82 10.74 1.61
N ASN A 82 -5.93 11.27 2.13
CA ASN A 82 -6.42 10.85 3.43
C ASN A 82 -6.78 9.36 3.44
N THR A 83 -6.38 8.69 4.51
CA THR A 83 -6.73 7.31 4.86
C THR A 83 -7.30 7.29 6.27
N LYS A 84 -8.43 6.62 6.49
CA LYS A 84 -9.09 6.61 7.79
C LYS A 84 -8.35 5.81 8.87
N ASP A 85 -7.51 4.88 8.46
CA ASP A 85 -6.89 3.83 9.27
C ASP A 85 -5.35 3.87 9.25
N MET A 86 -4.76 4.90 8.62
CA MET A 86 -3.32 5.14 8.60
C MET A 86 -3.04 6.64 8.81
N PRO A 87 -1.93 7.02 9.46
CA PRO A 87 -1.62 8.40 9.75
C PRO A 87 -1.20 9.16 8.48
N THR A 88 -2.03 10.09 8.02
CA THR A 88 -1.71 10.97 6.88
C THR A 88 -1.00 12.23 7.38
N GLN A 89 0.30 12.35 7.11
CA GLN A 89 1.19 13.38 7.67
C GLN A 89 1.70 14.39 6.63
N PHE A 90 1.25 14.29 5.38
CA PHE A 90 1.57 15.25 4.30
C PHE A 90 3.07 15.50 4.10
N GLY A 91 3.94 14.54 4.48
CA GLY A 91 5.39 14.72 4.46
C GLY A 91 5.90 15.91 5.28
N SER A 92 5.20 16.32 6.34
CA SER A 92 5.56 17.48 7.16
C SER A 92 5.50 17.17 8.66
N PRO A 93 6.54 17.53 9.44
CA PRO A 93 6.54 17.35 10.90
C PRO A 93 5.38 18.05 11.62
N ILE A 94 4.77 19.07 11.01
CA ILE A 94 3.63 19.81 11.58
C ILE A 94 2.40 18.90 11.72
N TYR A 95 2.27 17.91 10.84
CA TYR A 95 1.17 16.94 10.85
C TYR A 95 1.60 15.58 11.43
N LYS A 96 2.65 15.56 12.24
CA LYS A 96 3.06 14.34 12.95
C LYS A 96 1.86 13.83 13.76
N GLU A 97 1.58 12.52 13.64
CA GLU A 97 0.43 11.84 14.29
C GLU A 97 -0.96 12.31 13.81
N HIS A 98 -1.03 13.16 12.77
CA HIS A 98 -2.31 13.49 12.16
C HIS A 98 -2.89 12.24 11.48
N GLN A 99 -4.12 11.89 11.85
CA GLN A 99 -4.89 10.82 11.25
C GLN A 99 -6.26 11.37 10.86
N SER A 100 -6.59 11.23 9.57
CA SER A 100 -7.91 11.56 9.07
C SER A 100 -8.92 10.53 9.57
N CYS A 101 -10.15 10.94 9.89
CA CYS A 101 -11.25 10.02 10.20
C CYS A 101 -11.95 9.47 8.95
N PHE A 102 -11.52 9.89 7.75
CA PHE A 102 -12.15 9.52 6.48
C PHE A 102 -11.11 9.24 5.39
N ASP A 103 -11.48 8.36 4.47
CA ASP A 103 -10.74 8.11 3.24
C ASP A 103 -11.01 9.23 2.22
N SER A 104 -9.99 9.61 1.46
CA SER A 104 -10.20 10.40 0.24
C SER A 104 -11.04 9.62 -0.78
N SER A 105 -11.76 10.31 -1.68
CA SER A 105 -12.67 9.66 -2.62
C SER A 105 -11.99 8.57 -3.46
N ALA A 106 -10.74 8.79 -3.88
CA ALA A 106 -9.97 7.79 -4.61
C ALA A 106 -9.69 6.53 -3.78
N VAL A 107 -9.27 6.69 -2.52
CA VAL A 107 -9.02 5.57 -1.60
C VAL A 107 -10.33 4.81 -1.31
N ALA A 108 -11.43 5.53 -1.09
CA ALA A 108 -12.74 4.93 -0.88
C ALA A 108 -13.18 4.08 -2.08
N ILE A 109 -12.99 4.58 -3.31
CA ILE A 109 -13.29 3.83 -4.54
C ILE A 109 -12.45 2.54 -4.62
N LEU A 110 -11.14 2.63 -4.33
CA LEU A 110 -10.24 1.48 -4.37
C LEU A 110 -10.61 0.42 -3.32
N ARG A 111 -10.92 0.84 -2.09
CA ARG A 111 -11.41 -0.07 -1.04
C ARG A 111 -12.72 -0.74 -1.43
N ASN A 112 -13.66 0.02 -2.00
CA ASN A 112 -14.93 -0.53 -2.47
C ASN A 112 -14.74 -1.50 -3.65
N ALA A 113 -13.69 -1.32 -4.45
CA ALA A 113 -13.31 -2.26 -5.50
C ALA A 113 -12.61 -3.52 -4.96
N GLY A 114 -12.39 -3.63 -3.65
CA GLY A 114 -11.76 -4.77 -2.97
C GLY A 114 -10.23 -4.70 -2.87
N ALA A 115 -9.62 -3.55 -3.20
CA ALA A 115 -8.17 -3.41 -3.16
C ALA A 115 -7.61 -3.51 -1.73
N LEU A 116 -6.42 -4.09 -1.61
CA LEU A 116 -5.63 -4.11 -0.39
C LEU A 116 -4.83 -2.81 -0.28
N ILE A 117 -5.27 -1.88 0.56
CA ILE A 117 -4.52 -0.64 0.83
C ILE A 117 -3.31 -1.00 1.70
N PHE A 118 -2.13 -0.94 1.09
CA PHE A 118 -0.93 -1.60 1.59
C PHE A 118 -0.12 -0.72 2.55
N GLY A 119 -0.11 0.59 2.34
CA GLY A 119 0.66 1.53 3.16
C GLY A 119 0.70 2.91 2.52
N LEU A 120 1.39 3.83 3.19
CA LEU A 120 1.56 5.19 2.70
C LEU A 120 2.98 5.43 2.17
N SER A 121 3.06 5.87 0.92
CA SER A 121 4.34 6.18 0.27
C SER A 121 4.81 7.60 0.59
N THR A 122 6.13 7.77 0.63
CA THR A 122 6.82 9.05 0.80
C THR A 122 6.46 10.06 -0.28
N ASN A 123 6.44 11.32 0.13
CA ASN A 123 6.26 12.48 -0.73
C ASN A 123 7.33 13.52 -0.50
N PRO A 124 7.73 14.26 -1.55
CA PRO A 124 8.46 15.50 -1.33
C PRO A 124 7.57 16.48 -0.54
N HIS A 125 8.20 17.20 0.39
CA HIS A 125 7.57 18.26 1.16
C HIS A 125 6.92 19.29 0.21
N PHE A 126 5.68 19.71 0.49
CA PHE A 126 4.87 20.63 -0.32
C PHE A 126 4.66 20.21 -1.78
N LEU A 127 3.60 19.40 -2.01
CA LEU A 127 2.87 19.31 -3.29
C LEU A 127 3.72 19.34 -4.58
N GLY A 128 4.81 18.56 -4.64
CA GLY A 128 5.46 18.22 -5.91
C GLY A 128 6.35 19.29 -6.54
N LEU A 129 6.87 20.27 -5.79
CA LEU A 129 7.85 21.24 -6.33
C LEU A 129 9.26 20.66 -6.58
N SER A 130 9.48 19.38 -6.28
CA SER A 130 10.72 18.65 -6.59
C SER A 130 10.40 17.26 -7.16
N PRO A 131 11.00 16.86 -8.30
CA PRO A 131 10.90 15.48 -8.81
C PRO A 131 11.64 14.48 -7.91
N VAL A 132 12.47 14.96 -6.98
CA VAL A 132 13.17 14.16 -5.98
C VAL A 132 12.32 14.10 -4.72
N VAL A 133 11.96 12.90 -4.28
CA VAL A 133 11.38 12.66 -2.95
C VAL A 133 12.45 12.97 -1.91
N ILE A 134 12.47 14.21 -1.42
CA ILE A 134 13.31 14.64 -0.30
C ILE A 134 12.46 14.50 0.97
N GLY A 135 12.60 13.37 1.66
CA GLY A 135 12.06 13.20 3.01
C GLY A 135 12.98 13.88 4.03
N LEU A 136 12.57 15.02 4.58
CA LEU A 136 13.32 15.79 5.60
C LEU A 136 13.57 15.02 6.91
N ILE A 137 12.94 13.85 7.09
CA ILE A 137 13.11 12.98 8.26
C ILE A 137 13.98 11.75 7.94
N MET A 138 14.13 11.36 6.67
CA MET A 138 14.66 10.04 6.27
C MET A 138 15.73 10.07 5.17
N GLY A 139 16.07 11.24 4.62
CA GLY A 139 16.98 11.35 3.47
C GLY A 139 16.27 11.05 2.13
N PRO A 140 16.95 11.25 0.99
CA PRO A 140 16.32 11.10 -0.32
C PRO A 140 16.00 9.63 -0.64
N THR A 141 14.80 9.38 -1.16
CA THR A 141 14.46 8.10 -1.82
C THR A 141 15.31 7.99 -3.08
N ARG A 142 16.14 6.94 -3.21
CA ARG A 142 17.02 6.74 -4.38
C ARG A 142 16.41 5.71 -5.32
N TRP A 143 16.34 6.07 -6.61
CA TRP A 143 15.82 5.24 -7.70
C TRP A 143 16.92 4.55 -8.53
N GLU A 144 18.11 4.33 -7.96
CA GLU A 144 19.26 3.71 -8.63
C GLU A 144 19.67 2.39 -7.97
#